data_AF-A0A7S4VW50-F1
#
_entry.id   AF-A0A7S4VW50-F1
#
_cell.length_a   1.000
_cell.length_b   1.000
_cell.length_c   1.000
_cell.angle_alpha   90.00
_cell.angle_beta   90.00
_cell.angle_gamma   90.00
#
_symmetry.space_group_name_H-M   'P 1'
#
loop_
_entity.id
_entity.type
_entity.pdbx_description
1 polymer ?
#
loop_
_entity_poly.entity_id
_entity_poly.type
_entity_poly.pdbx_seq_one_letter_code
_entity_poly.pdbx_strand_id
1 'polypeptide(L)'
;CGWTTQESFYYAVQAGLSIGFGLLPESNDGSRLYTVLHILLGSSIIGGALAFFVGLAITRHTAYRDETEEQLARYSQRLHRDGYKGLRLEELRGLMVRHPAFYRDILEMYEGDRSAVAARVDVFRQMTDDRRRQAADEAIKLAHS
;
A
#
# COMPACT_ATOMS: atom_id res chain seq x y z
N CYS A 1 -21.92 41.30 -33.03
CA CYS A 1 -21.16 40.12 -33.50
C CYS A 1 -21.08 39.15 -32.33
N GLY A 2 -21.90 38.11 -32.33
CA GLY A 2 -21.98 37.14 -31.24
C GLY A 2 -21.07 35.95 -31.52
N TRP A 3 -20.49 35.38 -30.46
CA TRP A 3 -19.75 34.13 -30.55
C TRP A 3 -20.64 33.01 -31.09
N THR A 4 -20.04 32.13 -31.88
CA THR A 4 -20.67 30.86 -32.26
C THR A 4 -20.75 29.92 -31.06
N THR A 5 -21.68 28.98 -31.07
CA THR A 5 -21.86 27.99 -29.98
C THR A 5 -20.58 27.22 -29.67
N GLN A 6 -19.74 26.97 -30.68
CA GLN A 6 -18.47 26.29 -30.54
C GLN A 6 -17.43 27.15 -29.81
N GLU A 7 -17.37 28.45 -30.11
CA GLU A 7 -16.48 29.40 -29.44
C GLU A 7 -16.89 29.62 -27.97
N SER A 8 -18.20 29.72 -27.71
CA SER A 8 -18.72 29.81 -26.33
C SER A 8 -18.40 28.57 -25.49
N PHE A 9 -18.53 27.36 -26.08
CA PHE A 9 -18.18 26.13 -25.39
C PHE A 9 -16.66 26.02 -25.14
N TYR A 10 -15.85 26.38 -26.13
CA TYR A 10 -14.39 26.41 -26.00
C TYR A 10 -13.95 27.37 -24.88
N TYR A 11 -14.52 28.56 -24.83
CA TYR A 11 -14.27 29.53 -23.76
C TYR A 11 -14.67 28.98 -22.38
N ALA A 12 -15.86 28.38 -22.26
CA ALA A 12 -16.35 27.82 -21.00
C ALA A 12 -15.45 26.69 -20.46
N VAL A 13 -14.99 25.78 -21.33
CA VAL A 13 -14.09 24.68 -20.94
C VAL A 13 -12.72 25.22 -20.55
N GLN A 14 -12.15 26.12 -21.35
CA GLN A 14 -10.83 26.70 -21.10
C GLN A 14 -10.80 27.50 -19.79
N ALA A 15 -11.86 28.24 -19.50
CA ALA A 15 -11.99 29.03 -18.29
C ALA A 15 -12.35 28.16 -17.07
N GLY A 16 -13.23 27.17 -17.24
CA GLY A 16 -13.63 26.23 -16.18
C GLY A 16 -12.52 25.28 -15.74
N LEU A 17 -11.60 24.92 -16.64
CA LEU A 17 -10.42 24.09 -16.34
C LEU A 17 -9.17 24.93 -16.00
N SER A 18 -9.30 26.25 -15.90
CA SER A 18 -8.19 27.17 -15.59
C SER A 18 -6.99 27.07 -16.55
N ILE A 19 -7.21 26.72 -17.82
CA ILE A 19 -6.14 26.63 -18.83
C ILE A 19 -5.71 28.02 -19.33
N GLY A 20 -6.69 28.91 -19.58
CA GLY A 20 -6.44 30.35 -19.70
C GLY A 20 -5.60 30.84 -20.89
N PHE A 21 -5.71 30.28 -22.09
CA PHE A 21 -5.00 30.77 -23.30
C PHE A 21 -5.33 32.21 -23.75
N GLY A 22 -6.39 32.85 -23.22
CA GLY A 22 -6.66 34.28 -23.42
C GLY A 22 -7.07 34.72 -24.84
N LEU A 23 -7.35 33.79 -25.74
CA LEU A 23 -7.64 34.07 -27.17
C LEU A 23 -8.96 34.81 -27.44
N LEU A 24 -9.94 34.75 -26.52
CA LEU A 24 -11.20 35.49 -26.62
C LEU A 24 -11.43 36.33 -25.36
N PRO A 25 -11.07 37.62 -25.37
CA PRO A 25 -11.32 38.51 -24.24
C PRO A 25 -12.79 38.92 -24.20
N GLU A 26 -13.43 38.71 -23.05
CA GLU A 26 -14.80 39.15 -22.81
C GLU A 26 -14.81 40.65 -22.49
N SER A 27 -15.49 41.46 -23.31
CA SER A 27 -15.47 42.93 -23.24
C SER A 27 -16.60 43.54 -22.39
N ASN A 28 -17.60 42.75 -21.99
CA ASN A 28 -18.79 43.21 -21.28
C ASN A 28 -18.79 42.75 -19.81
N ASP A 29 -18.95 43.68 -18.87
CA ASP A 29 -18.77 43.42 -17.43
C ASP A 29 -19.80 42.44 -16.85
N GLY A 30 -21.02 42.40 -17.39
CA GLY A 30 -22.04 41.42 -16.98
C GLY A 30 -21.71 39.98 -17.38
N SER A 31 -21.05 39.78 -18.53
CA SER A 31 -20.65 38.45 -19.00
C SER A 31 -19.51 37.89 -18.13
N ARG A 32 -18.58 38.77 -17.74
CA ARG A 32 -17.45 38.41 -16.85
C ARG A 32 -17.93 37.85 -15.52
N LEU A 33 -18.95 38.48 -14.90
CA LEU A 33 -19.49 38.01 -13.63
C LEU A 33 -20.16 36.64 -13.75
N TYR A 34 -20.91 36.41 -14.83
CA TYR A 34 -21.50 35.10 -15.11
C TYR A 34 -20.43 34.02 -15.30
N THR A 35 -19.39 34.31 -16.09
CA THR A 35 -18.26 33.42 -16.30
C THR A 35 -17.56 33.06 -14.97
N VAL A 36 -17.33 34.04 -14.10
CA VAL A 36 -16.74 33.80 -12.76
C VAL A 36 -17.62 32.86 -11.93
N LEU A 37 -18.93 33.12 -11.86
CA LEU A 37 -19.85 32.24 -11.13
C LEU A 37 -19.91 30.84 -11.72
N HIS A 38 -19.90 30.73 -13.06
CA HIS A 38 -19.91 29.46 -13.76
C HIS A 38 -18.63 28.64 -13.50
N ILE A 39 -17.47 29.28 -13.49
CA ILE A 39 -16.19 28.63 -13.16
C ILE A 39 -16.17 28.18 -11.70
N LEU A 40 -16.62 29.02 -10.76
CA LEU A 40 -16.68 28.66 -9.35
C LEU A 40 -17.59 27.46 -9.11
N LEU A 41 -18.77 27.46 -9.74
CA LEU A 41 -19.74 26.37 -9.58
C LEU A 41 -19.27 25.09 -10.29
N GLY A 42 -18.72 25.19 -11.50
CA GLY A 42 -18.17 24.05 -12.23
C GLY A 42 -16.97 23.42 -11.53
N SER A 43 -16.00 24.24 -11.08
CA SER A 43 -14.84 23.75 -10.32
C SER A 43 -15.22 23.10 -8.99
N SER A 44 -16.23 23.64 -8.28
CA SER A 44 -16.74 23.04 -7.03
C SER A 44 -17.36 21.66 -7.27
N ILE A 45 -18.15 21.51 -8.34
CA ILE A 45 -18.77 20.22 -8.69
C ILE A 45 -17.69 19.20 -9.09
N ILE A 46 -16.76 19.57 -9.95
CA ILE A 46 -15.69 18.67 -10.40
C ILE A 46 -14.77 18.29 -9.24
N GLY A 47 -14.37 19.26 -8.42
CA GLY A 47 -13.55 19.04 -7.23
C GLY A 47 -14.25 18.13 -6.22
N GLY A 48 -15.53 18.36 -5.97
CA GLY A 48 -16.34 17.50 -5.09
C GLY A 48 -16.50 16.08 -5.62
N ALA A 49 -16.78 15.92 -6.91
CA ALA A 49 -16.89 14.61 -7.55
C ALA A 49 -15.57 13.84 -7.50
N LEU A 50 -14.44 14.51 -7.75
CA LEU A 50 -13.12 13.92 -7.66
C LEU A 50 -12.79 13.51 -6.22
N ALA A 51 -13.04 14.37 -5.24
CA ALA A 51 -12.82 14.06 -3.83
C ALA A 51 -13.66 12.85 -3.37
N PHE A 52 -14.92 12.79 -3.79
CA PHE A 52 -15.81 11.65 -3.52
C PHE A 52 -15.26 10.35 -4.14
N PHE A 53 -14.83 10.40 -5.40
CA PHE A 53 -14.27 9.24 -6.09
C PHE A 53 -12.96 8.75 -5.45
N VAL A 54 -12.06 9.67 -5.10
CA VAL A 54 -10.81 9.35 -4.40
C VAL A 54 -11.11 8.73 -3.03
N GLY A 55 -12.07 9.28 -2.29
CA GLY A 55 -12.53 8.71 -1.02
C GLY A 55 -13.00 7.27 -1.19
N LEU A 56 -13.87 7.00 -2.17
CA LEU A 56 -14.36 5.66 -2.47
C LEU A 56 -13.21 4.69 -2.85
N ALA A 57 -12.25 5.15 -3.66
CA ALA A 57 -11.11 4.35 -4.07
C ALA A 57 -10.21 3.99 -2.87
N ILE A 58 -9.94 4.95 -1.99
CA ILE A 58 -9.14 4.73 -0.77
C ILE A 58 -9.85 3.75 0.16
N THR A 59 -11.14 3.96 0.46
CA THR A 59 -11.92 3.07 1.34
C THR A 59 -11.93 1.64 0.84
N ARG A 60 -12.05 1.43 -0.48
CA ARG A 60 -11.99 0.10 -1.07
C ARG A 60 -10.61 -0.55 -0.91
N HIS A 61 -9.54 0.23 -1.07
CA HIS A 61 -8.18 -0.27 -0.93
C HIS A 61 -7.81 -0.58 0.52
N THR A 62 -8.27 0.24 1.49
CA THR A 62 -8.04 -0.03 2.92
C THR A 62 -8.79 -1.27 3.38
N ALA A 63 -10.06 -1.43 2.98
CA ALA A 63 -10.85 -2.61 3.35
C ALA A 63 -10.20 -3.92 2.87
N TYR A 64 -9.69 -3.95 1.63
CA TYR A 64 -9.02 -5.13 1.10
C TYR A 64 -7.70 -5.43 1.84
N ARG A 65 -6.95 -4.40 2.21
CA ARG A 65 -5.71 -4.57 2.99
C ARG A 65 -6.00 -5.13 4.38
N ASP A 66 -7.00 -4.61 5.07
CA ASP A 66 -7.35 -5.05 6.42
C ASP A 66 -7.75 -6.53 6.44
N GLU A 67 -8.58 -6.98 5.49
CA GLU A 67 -8.96 -8.40 5.38
C GLU A 67 -7.76 -9.31 5.13
N THR A 68 -6.83 -8.87 4.26
CA THR A 68 -5.64 -9.67 3.92
C THR A 68 -4.68 -9.73 5.11
N GLU A 69 -4.46 -8.61 5.79
CA GLU A 69 -3.61 -8.51 6.98
C GLU A 69 -4.20 -9.35 8.13
N GLU A 70 -5.53 -9.31 8.34
CA GLU A 70 -6.19 -10.14 9.35
C GLU A 70 -6.09 -11.63 9.03
N GLN A 71 -6.28 -12.03 7.77
CA GLN A 71 -6.09 -13.42 7.36
C GLN A 71 -4.65 -13.87 7.59
N LEU A 72 -3.66 -13.08 7.18
CA LEU A 72 -2.24 -13.37 7.39
C LEU A 72 -1.91 -13.49 8.88
N ALA A 73 -2.43 -12.60 9.72
CA ALA A 73 -2.26 -12.65 11.16
C ALA A 73 -2.88 -13.92 11.77
N ARG A 74 -4.07 -14.32 11.32
CA ARG A 74 -4.71 -15.57 11.76
C ARG A 74 -3.94 -16.81 11.30
N TYR A 75 -3.43 -16.82 10.06
CA TYR A 75 -2.61 -17.91 9.54
C TYR A 75 -1.27 -18.01 10.27
N SER A 76 -0.59 -16.89 10.52
CA SER A 76 0.69 -16.88 11.25
C SER A 76 0.50 -17.34 12.70
N GLN A 77 -0.59 -16.91 13.37
CA GLN A 77 -0.90 -17.34 14.74
C GLN A 77 -1.19 -18.84 14.81
N ARG A 78 -1.90 -19.40 13.82
CA ARG A 78 -2.12 -20.86 13.73
C ARG A 78 -0.80 -21.61 13.52
N LEU A 79 0.05 -21.13 12.60
CA LEU A 79 1.38 -21.70 12.36
C LEU A 79 2.22 -21.75 13.64
N HIS A 80 2.21 -20.65 14.39
CA HIS A 80 2.97 -20.51 15.63
C HIS A 80 2.42 -21.45 16.73
N ARG A 81 1.09 -21.53 16.88
CA ARG A 81 0.45 -22.42 17.86
C ARG A 81 0.73 -23.91 17.60
N ASP A 82 0.73 -24.32 16.34
CA ASP A 82 0.96 -25.72 15.98
C ASP A 82 2.46 -26.07 15.95
N GLY A 83 3.35 -25.12 16.28
CA GLY A 83 4.80 -25.32 16.26
C GLY A 83 5.31 -25.68 14.86
N TYR A 84 4.68 -25.13 13.82
CA TYR A 84 4.98 -25.43 12.41
C TYR A 84 4.77 -26.90 12.00
N LYS A 85 4.04 -27.69 12.79
CA LYS A 85 3.68 -29.09 12.46
C LYS A 85 2.85 -29.13 11.18
N GLY A 86 3.35 -29.83 10.16
CA GLY A 86 2.68 -30.01 8.86
C GLY A 86 3.35 -29.29 7.68
N LEU A 87 4.30 -28.40 7.93
CA LEU A 87 5.17 -27.84 6.87
C LEU A 87 6.26 -28.86 6.50
N ARG A 88 6.58 -28.95 5.20
CA ARG A 88 7.75 -29.72 4.77
C ARG A 88 9.02 -29.02 5.25
N LEU A 89 10.05 -29.80 5.62
CA LEU A 89 11.34 -29.27 6.09
C LEU A 89 11.94 -28.26 5.10
N GLU A 90 11.80 -28.50 3.80
CA GLU A 90 12.27 -27.58 2.76
C GLU A 90 11.50 -26.26 2.72
N GLU A 91 10.18 -26.30 2.96
CA GLU A 91 9.33 -25.12 3.01
C GLU A 91 9.65 -24.29 4.26
N LEU A 92 9.83 -24.96 5.41
CA LEU A 92 10.22 -24.30 6.66
C LEU A 92 11.58 -23.62 6.52
N ARG A 93 12.57 -24.30 5.92
CA ARG A 93 13.87 -23.71 5.61
C ARG A 93 13.74 -22.50 4.69
N GLY A 94 12.98 -22.62 3.61
CA GLY A 94 12.73 -21.51 2.68
C GLY A 94 12.09 -20.31 3.38
N LEU A 95 11.16 -20.58 4.30
CA LEU A 95 10.47 -19.58 5.09
C LEU A 95 11.41 -18.87 6.08
N MET A 96 12.28 -19.61 6.78
CA MET A 96 13.27 -19.05 7.71
C MET A 96 14.31 -18.16 7.02
N VAL A 97 14.77 -18.55 5.82
CA VAL A 97 15.74 -17.78 5.03
C VAL A 97 15.11 -16.47 4.53
N ARG A 98 13.86 -16.53 4.06
CA ARG A 98 13.16 -15.38 3.50
C ARG A 98 12.62 -14.43 4.58
N HIS A 99 12.29 -14.97 5.74
CA HIS A 99 11.70 -14.24 6.87
C HIS A 99 12.41 -14.64 8.19
N PRO A 100 13.43 -13.85 8.62
CA PRO A 100 14.21 -14.15 9.83
C PRO A 100 13.40 -14.22 11.14
N ALA A 101 12.17 -13.69 11.14
CA ALA A 101 11.27 -13.80 12.28
C ALA A 101 10.94 -15.26 12.63
N PHE A 102 10.75 -16.12 11.63
CA PHE A 102 10.47 -17.54 11.87
C PHE A 102 11.68 -18.30 12.41
N TYR A 103 12.89 -17.89 12.03
CA TYR A 103 14.12 -18.42 12.62
C TYR A 103 14.22 -18.07 14.11
N ARG A 104 13.85 -16.85 14.49
CA ARG A 104 13.76 -16.44 15.89
C ARG A 104 12.74 -17.28 16.66
N ASP A 105 11.53 -17.42 16.14
CA ASP A 105 10.44 -18.15 16.83
C ASP A 105 10.83 -19.61 17.12
N ILE A 106 11.47 -20.27 16.16
CA ILE A 106 11.96 -21.64 16.34
C ILE A 106 13.06 -21.66 17.40
N LEU A 107 14.03 -20.74 17.35
CA LEU A 107 15.07 -20.67 18.39
C LEU A 107 14.50 -20.37 19.77
N GLU A 108 13.55 -19.44 19.93
CA GLU A 108 12.92 -19.13 21.22
C GLU A 108 12.13 -20.31 21.80
N MET A 109 11.67 -21.24 20.96
CA MET A 109 10.99 -22.45 21.40
C MET A 109 11.93 -23.46 22.08
N TYR A 110 13.23 -23.43 21.75
CA TYR A 110 14.23 -24.40 22.27
C TYR A 110 15.30 -23.78 23.16
N GLU A 111 15.69 -22.54 22.89
CA GLU A 111 16.69 -21.77 23.63
C GLU A 111 15.96 -20.88 24.66
N GLY A 112 16.05 -21.24 25.94
CA GLY A 112 15.40 -20.47 27.02
C GLY A 112 16.00 -19.09 27.27
N ASP A 113 17.18 -18.80 26.70
CA ASP A 113 17.87 -17.52 26.82
C ASP A 113 17.53 -16.58 25.65
N ARG A 114 16.60 -15.66 25.88
CA ARG A 114 16.17 -14.66 24.89
C ARG A 114 17.32 -13.77 24.38
N SER A 115 18.36 -13.56 25.19
CA SER A 115 19.49 -12.70 24.80
C SER A 115 20.40 -13.40 23.79
N ALA A 116 20.65 -14.70 23.99
CA ALA A 116 21.39 -15.54 23.05
C ALA A 116 20.65 -15.67 21.71
N VAL A 117 19.33 -15.84 21.75
CA VAL A 117 18.51 -15.93 20.53
C VAL A 117 18.58 -14.63 19.71
N ALA A 118 18.43 -13.48 20.36
CA ALA A 118 18.51 -12.18 19.70
C ALA A 118 19.86 -11.99 18.98
N ALA A 119 20.97 -12.33 19.65
CA ALA A 119 22.30 -12.28 19.06
C ALA A 119 22.43 -13.21 17.84
N ARG A 120 21.94 -14.46 17.92
CA ARG A 120 21.96 -15.41 16.79
C ARG A 120 21.12 -14.93 15.61
N VAL A 121 19.98 -14.29 15.87
CA VAL A 121 19.10 -13.73 14.83
C VAL A 121 19.75 -12.53 14.13
N ASP A 122 20.44 -11.66 14.88
CA ASP A 122 21.15 -10.53 14.29
C ASP A 122 22.33 -10.99 13.41
N VAL A 123 23.06 -12.01 13.86
CA VAL A 123 24.08 -12.65 13.02
C VAL A 123 23.44 -13.27 11.78
N PHE A 124 22.32 -14.00 11.93
CA PHE A 124 21.60 -14.61 10.81
C PHE A 124 21.14 -13.57 9.77
N ARG A 125 20.71 -12.38 10.20
CA ARG A 125 20.36 -11.26 9.30
C ARG A 125 21.55 -10.74 8.50
N GLN A 126 22.77 -10.84 9.02
CA GLN A 126 23.97 -10.37 8.33
C GLN A 126 24.61 -11.43 7.43
N MET A 127 24.16 -12.70 7.51
CA MET A 127 24.67 -13.79 6.68
C MET A 127 24.18 -13.74 5.23
N THR A 128 24.98 -14.32 4.33
CA THR A 128 24.56 -14.63 2.95
C THR A 128 23.51 -15.73 2.93
N ASP A 129 22.69 -15.78 1.87
CA ASP A 129 21.57 -16.73 1.77
C ASP A 129 21.99 -18.20 1.90
N ASP A 130 23.17 -18.58 1.39
CA ASP A 130 23.68 -19.95 1.52
C ASP A 130 24.05 -20.29 2.97
N ARG A 131 24.61 -19.34 3.73
CA ARG A 131 24.89 -19.53 5.16
C ARG A 131 23.63 -19.52 6.01
N ARG A 132 22.63 -18.72 5.64
CA ARG A 132 21.30 -18.76 6.27
C ARG A 132 20.62 -20.11 6.10
N ARG A 133 20.76 -20.75 4.93
CA ARG A 133 20.23 -22.10 4.70
C ARG A 133 20.88 -23.13 5.64
N GLN A 134 22.19 -23.07 5.80
CA GLN A 134 22.93 -23.96 6.71
C GLN A 134 22.50 -23.75 8.18
N ALA A 135 22.43 -22.50 8.63
CA ALA A 135 21.99 -22.18 9.99
C ALA A 135 20.52 -22.59 10.24
N ALA A 136 19.64 -22.45 9.24
CA ALA A 136 18.27 -22.92 9.31
C ALA A 136 18.20 -24.45 9.41
N ASP A 137 19.00 -25.18 8.63
CA ASP A 137 19.08 -26.66 8.70
C ASP A 137 19.57 -27.13 10.09
N GLU A 138 20.52 -26.43 10.71
CA GLU A 138 20.97 -26.72 12.08
C GLU A 138 19.87 -26.49 13.12
N ALA A 139 19.17 -25.36 13.04
CA ALA A 139 18.05 -25.05 13.93
C ALA A 139 16.90 -26.08 13.80
N ILE A 140 16.63 -26.53 12.57
CA ILE A 140 15.61 -27.57 12.30
C ILE A 140 16.06 -28.93 12.88
N LYS A 141 17.35 -29.28 12.77
CA LYS A 141 17.88 -30.51 13.39
C LYS A 141 17.75 -30.48 14.91
N LEU A 142 18.07 -29.35 15.54
CA LEU A 142 17.87 -29.13 16.98
C LEU A 142 16.39 -29.26 17.36
N ALA A 143 15.48 -28.87 16.47
CA ALA A 143 14.05 -28.98 16.71
C ALA A 143 13.52 -30.43 16.68
N HIS A 144 14.23 -31.34 16.03
CA HIS A 144 13.85 -32.76 15.86
C HIS A 144 14.67 -33.74 16.72
N SER A 145 15.65 -33.25 17.49
CA SER A 145 16.45 -34.04 18.45
C SER A 145 15.83 -34.04 19.84
#